data_AF-A0A2M8ABW3-F1
#
_entry.id   AF-A0A2M8ABW3-F1
#
_cell.length_a   1.000
_cell.length_b   1.000
_cell.length_c   1.000
_cell.angle_alpha   90.00
_cell.angle_beta   90.00
_cell.angle_gamma   90.00
#
_symmetry.space_group_name_H-M   'P 1'
#
loop_
_entity.id
_entity.type
_entity.pdbx_description
1 polymer ?
#
loop_
_entity_poly.entity_id
_entity_poly.type
_entity_poly.pdbx_seq_one_letter_code
_entity_poly.pdbx_strand_id
1 'polypeptide(L)'
;MFNSIKNIFFSTKLTAVLLFVFAIAIGAATFIENDYGTTASKALVFNTKWFELILILLTINLLGNIFKYKLFKWEKAATLVFHIAFIIILIGAGITRYISYEGSMLIREGEMSNTIISSDTYLQFKVDDKKMQYTFDKKLYLNPLYNSKFSYNFNFEGKEINVSYKDFIPNA
;
A
#
# COMPACT_ATOMS: atom_id res chain seq x y z
N MET A 1 -8.46 -31.38 12.11
CA MET A 1 -8.40 -29.90 12.23
C MET A 1 -7.90 -29.21 10.97
N PHE A 2 -6.72 -29.58 10.42
CA PHE A 2 -6.16 -28.97 9.20
C PHE A 2 -7.06 -29.04 7.95
N ASN A 3 -7.77 -30.16 7.73
CA ASN A 3 -8.69 -30.29 6.58
C ASN A 3 -9.87 -29.33 6.66
N SER A 4 -10.37 -29.03 7.86
CA SER A 4 -11.48 -28.09 8.08
C SER A 4 -11.05 -26.66 7.78
N ILE A 5 -9.85 -26.28 8.23
CA ILE A 5 -9.26 -24.95 7.96
C ILE A 5 -9.05 -24.78 6.45
N LYS A 6 -8.41 -25.74 5.79
CA LYS A 6 -8.21 -25.73 4.33
C LYS A 6 -9.53 -25.60 3.56
N ASN A 7 -10.57 -26.26 4.03
CA ASN A 7 -11.89 -26.20 3.39
C ASN A 7 -12.56 -24.82 3.49
N ILE A 8 -12.35 -24.10 4.60
CA ILE A 8 -12.85 -22.73 4.80
C ILE A 8 -12.04 -21.75 3.93
N PHE A 9 -10.71 -21.81 4.01
CA PHE A 9 -9.80 -20.93 3.28
C PHE A 9 -9.94 -21.03 1.75
N PHE A 10 -10.36 -22.18 1.23
CA PHE A 10 -10.60 -22.41 -0.20
C PHE A 10 -12.09 -22.61 -0.50
N SER A 11 -12.97 -21.90 0.20
CA SER A 11 -14.41 -21.93 -0.10
C SER A 11 -14.82 -20.75 -0.98
N THR A 12 -15.80 -20.99 -1.85
CA THR A 12 -16.44 -19.92 -2.64
C THR A 12 -17.21 -18.92 -1.78
N LYS A 13 -17.71 -19.35 -0.61
CA LYS A 13 -18.33 -18.46 0.39
C LYS A 13 -17.31 -17.42 0.89
N LEU A 14 -16.11 -17.87 1.24
CA LEU A 14 -15.03 -16.95 1.63
C LEU A 14 -14.63 -16.03 0.48
N THR A 15 -14.60 -16.52 -0.77
CA THR A 15 -14.34 -15.67 -1.95
C THR A 15 -15.33 -14.51 -2.01
N ALA A 16 -16.63 -14.78 -1.89
CA ALA A 16 -17.66 -13.75 -1.93
C ALA A 16 -17.50 -12.72 -0.80
N VAL A 17 -17.22 -13.19 0.42
CA VAL A 17 -16.97 -12.30 1.57
C VAL A 17 -15.75 -11.42 1.33
N LEU A 18 -14.62 -12.00 0.90
CA LEU A 18 -13.39 -11.25 0.63
C LEU A 18 -13.57 -10.23 -0.50
N LEU A 19 -14.27 -10.60 -1.58
CA LEU A 19 -14.59 -9.66 -2.67
C LEU A 19 -15.47 -8.51 -2.20
N PHE A 20 -16.46 -8.78 -1.34
CA PHE A 20 -17.34 -7.75 -0.80
C PHE A 20 -16.60 -6.78 0.12
N VAL A 21 -15.77 -7.31 1.03
CA VAL A 21 -14.92 -6.50 1.92
C VAL A 21 -13.91 -5.70 1.10
N PHE A 22 -13.30 -6.30 0.08
CA PHE A 22 -12.41 -5.60 -0.85
C PHE A 22 -13.14 -4.46 -1.57
N ALA A 23 -14.34 -4.70 -2.11
CA ALA A 23 -15.14 -3.69 -2.80
C ALA A 23 -15.52 -2.51 -1.88
N ILE A 24 -15.94 -2.79 -0.64
CA ILE A 24 -16.22 -1.74 0.36
C ILE A 24 -14.96 -0.95 0.68
N ALA A 25 -13.82 -1.63 0.87
CA ALA A 25 -12.56 -0.99 1.19
C ALA A 25 -12.10 -0.02 0.10
N ILE A 26 -12.12 -0.45 -1.17
CA ILE A 26 -11.75 0.42 -2.30
C ILE A 26 -12.78 1.53 -2.52
N GLY A 27 -14.07 1.26 -2.32
CA GLY A 27 -15.12 2.29 -2.42
C GLY A 27 -14.94 3.38 -1.36
N ALA A 28 -14.69 2.99 -0.11
CA ALA A 28 -14.36 3.94 0.95
C ALA A 28 -13.07 4.71 0.66
N ALA A 29 -12.04 4.04 0.11
CA ALA A 29 -10.79 4.67 -0.29
C ALA A 29 -11.00 5.76 -1.36
N THR A 30 -11.93 5.56 -2.30
CA THR A 30 -12.28 6.57 -3.31
C THR A 30 -12.90 7.82 -2.68
N PHE A 31 -13.79 7.68 -1.71
CA PHE A 31 -14.36 8.84 -0.99
C PHE A 31 -13.30 9.56 -0.14
N ILE A 32 -12.45 8.81 0.57
CA ILE A 32 -11.35 9.40 1.36
C ILE A 32 -10.38 10.16 0.44
N GLU A 33 -10.08 9.63 -0.74
CA GLU A 33 -9.24 10.30 -1.72
C GLU A 33 -9.86 11.60 -2.22
N ASN A 34 -11.16 11.59 -2.51
CA ASN A 34 -11.88 12.78 -2.94
C ASN A 34 -11.85 13.90 -1.89
N ASP A 35 -12.05 13.56 -0.62
CA ASP A 35 -12.23 14.54 0.45
C ASP A 35 -10.90 14.98 1.09
N TYR A 36 -9.91 14.08 1.17
CA TYR A 36 -8.66 14.28 1.92
C TYR A 36 -7.38 14.03 1.09
N GLY A 37 -7.53 13.72 -0.19
CA GLY A 37 -6.44 13.52 -1.13
C GLY A 37 -5.86 12.09 -1.14
N THR A 38 -5.09 11.81 -2.19
CA THR A 38 -4.47 10.49 -2.44
C THR A 38 -3.59 10.00 -1.29
N THR A 39 -2.88 10.91 -0.61
CA THR A 39 -2.02 10.55 0.54
C THR A 39 -2.82 9.99 1.71
N ALA A 40 -4.00 10.55 2.01
CA ALA A 40 -4.88 10.07 3.07
C ALA A 40 -5.42 8.66 2.75
N SER A 41 -5.89 8.47 1.52
CA SER A 41 -6.42 7.19 1.05
C SER A 41 -5.36 6.09 1.11
N LYS A 42 -4.12 6.40 0.72
CA LYS A 42 -2.99 5.49 0.87
C LYS A 42 -2.67 5.17 2.32
N ALA A 43 -2.64 6.18 3.19
CA ALA A 43 -2.29 6.01 4.60
C ALA A 43 -3.30 5.13 5.35
N LEU A 44 -4.60 5.28 5.05
CA LEU A 44 -5.69 4.66 5.81
C LEU A 44 -6.20 3.35 5.20
N VAL A 45 -6.03 3.16 3.90
CA VAL A 45 -6.49 1.95 3.19
C VAL A 45 -5.33 1.29 2.46
N PHE A 46 -4.84 1.88 1.36
CA PHE A 46 -4.02 1.12 0.39
C PHE A 46 -2.68 0.64 0.92
N ASN A 47 -2.03 1.33 1.86
CA ASN A 47 -0.74 0.95 2.44
C ASN A 47 -0.85 0.31 3.83
N THR A 48 -2.07 0.01 4.29
CA THR A 48 -2.28 -0.60 5.60
C THR A 48 -2.11 -2.12 5.55
N LYS A 49 -1.79 -2.72 6.71
CA LYS A 49 -1.62 -4.17 6.85
C LYS A 49 -2.93 -4.95 6.75
N TRP A 50 -4.06 -4.36 7.12
CA TRP A 50 -5.35 -5.05 7.03
C TRP A 50 -5.79 -5.18 5.57
N PHE A 51 -5.57 -4.15 4.74
CA PHE A 51 -5.88 -4.22 3.32
C PHE A 51 -4.96 -5.21 2.60
N GLU A 52 -3.67 -5.18 2.94
CA GLU A 52 -2.67 -6.18 2.48
C GLU A 52 -3.14 -7.61 2.76
N LEU A 53 -3.64 -7.85 3.97
CA LEU A 53 -4.14 -9.15 4.38
C LEU A 53 -5.33 -9.59 3.52
N ILE A 54 -6.26 -8.69 3.18
CA ILE A 54 -7.37 -9.00 2.27
C ILE A 54 -6.85 -9.45 0.90
N LEU A 55 -5.89 -8.73 0.32
CA LEU A 55 -5.31 -9.07 -0.99
C LEU A 55 -4.62 -10.44 -0.96
N ILE A 56 -3.82 -10.71 0.07
CA ILE A 56 -3.12 -11.99 0.24
C ILE A 56 -4.13 -13.13 0.40
N LEU A 57 -5.13 -12.95 1.26
CA LEU A 57 -6.18 -13.96 1.47
C LEU A 57 -6.97 -14.22 0.20
N LEU A 58 -7.32 -13.18 -0.56
CA LEU A 58 -8.03 -13.30 -1.83
C LEU A 58 -7.19 -14.07 -2.85
N THR A 59 -5.89 -13.78 -2.95
CA THR A 59 -4.96 -14.46 -3.87
C THR A 59 -4.85 -15.95 -3.52
N ILE A 60 -4.61 -16.28 -2.25
CA ILE A 60 -4.50 -17.66 -1.76
C ILE A 60 -5.83 -18.41 -1.98
N ASN A 61 -6.96 -17.77 -1.69
CA ASN A 61 -8.29 -18.35 -1.87
C ASN A 61 -8.57 -18.68 -3.34
N LEU A 62 -8.30 -17.75 -4.27
CA LEU A 62 -8.50 -17.95 -5.70
C LEU A 62 -7.58 -19.05 -6.24
N LEU A 63 -6.31 -19.09 -5.84
CA LEU A 63 -5.38 -20.17 -6.20
C LEU A 63 -5.90 -21.53 -5.74
N GLY A 64 -6.32 -21.64 -4.47
CA GLY A 64 -6.84 -22.90 -3.95
C GLY A 64 -8.15 -23.35 -4.61
N ASN A 65 -9.02 -22.41 -4.98
CA ASN A 65 -10.26 -22.71 -5.69
C ASN A 65 -10.02 -23.37 -7.05
N ILE A 66 -8.99 -22.97 -7.79
CA ILE A 66 -8.63 -23.57 -9.09
C ILE A 66 -8.44 -25.10 -8.95
N PHE A 67 -7.67 -25.53 -7.95
CA PHE A 67 -7.39 -26.94 -7.72
C PHE A 67 -8.57 -27.68 -7.08
N LYS A 68 -9.19 -27.09 -6.04
CA LYS A 68 -10.29 -27.72 -5.30
C LYS A 68 -11.51 -28.01 -6.18
N TYR A 69 -11.86 -27.08 -7.06
CA TYR A 69 -13.02 -27.19 -7.96
C TYR A 69 -12.66 -27.70 -9.36
N LYS A 70 -11.39 -28.11 -9.57
CA LYS A 70 -10.86 -28.65 -10.83
C LYS A 70 -11.23 -27.76 -12.02
N LEU A 71 -10.87 -26.48 -11.95
CA LEU A 71 -11.25 -25.48 -12.94
C LEU A 71 -10.54 -25.65 -14.30
N PHE A 72 -9.54 -26.52 -14.40
CA PHE A 72 -8.82 -26.86 -15.65
C PHE A 72 -9.67 -27.56 -16.72
N LYS A 73 -10.95 -27.81 -16.48
CA LYS A 73 -11.87 -28.38 -17.46
C LYS A 73 -12.31 -27.32 -18.47
N TRP A 74 -12.43 -27.70 -19.74
CA TRP A 74 -12.86 -26.79 -20.82
C TRP A 74 -14.23 -26.15 -20.56
N GLU A 75 -15.17 -26.91 -20.00
CA GLU A 75 -16.49 -26.44 -19.56
C GLU A 75 -16.43 -25.27 -18.56
N LYS A 76 -15.30 -25.11 -17.87
CA LYS A 76 -15.06 -24.09 -16.84
C LYS A 76 -14.02 -23.05 -17.28
N ALA A 77 -13.65 -23.03 -18.56
CA ALA A 77 -12.61 -22.15 -19.10
C ALA A 77 -12.88 -20.68 -18.75
N ALA A 78 -14.12 -20.20 -18.90
CA ALA A 78 -14.49 -18.84 -18.53
C ALA A 78 -14.16 -18.53 -17.05
N THR A 79 -14.58 -19.39 -16.13
CA THR A 79 -14.31 -19.23 -14.69
C THR A 79 -12.82 -19.30 -14.37
N LEU A 80 -12.08 -20.20 -15.04
CA LEU A 80 -10.64 -20.32 -14.88
C LEU A 80 -9.92 -19.04 -15.31
N VAL A 81 -10.29 -18.47 -16.47
CA VAL A 81 -9.72 -17.22 -16.98
C VAL A 81 -9.94 -16.08 -15.99
N PHE A 82 -11.14 -15.95 -15.41
CA PHE A 82 -11.37 -14.94 -14.37
C PHE A 82 -10.46 -15.12 -13.16
N HIS A 83 -10.31 -16.35 -12.65
CA HIS A 83 -9.42 -16.61 -11.51
C HIS A 83 -7.98 -16.23 -11.84
N ILE A 84 -7.47 -16.65 -13.01
CA ILE A 84 -6.12 -16.32 -13.45
C ILE A 84 -5.95 -14.80 -13.58
N ALA A 85 -6.91 -14.10 -14.18
CA ALA A 85 -6.86 -12.65 -14.33
C ALA A 85 -6.79 -11.94 -12.97
N PHE A 86 -7.67 -12.31 -12.02
CA PHE A 86 -7.62 -11.75 -10.67
C PHE A 86 -6.30 -12.04 -9.96
N ILE A 87 -5.77 -13.25 -10.08
CA ILE A 87 -4.47 -13.61 -9.48
C ILE A 87 -3.34 -12.74 -10.07
N ILE A 88 -3.32 -12.56 -11.40
CA ILE A 88 -2.33 -11.69 -12.06
C ILE A 88 -2.45 -10.24 -11.57
N ILE A 89 -3.68 -9.72 -11.49
CA ILE A 89 -3.94 -8.36 -11.00
C ILE A 89 -3.47 -8.20 -9.54
N LEU A 90 -3.75 -9.16 -8.67
CA LEU A 90 -3.36 -9.12 -7.25
C LEU A 90 -1.84 -9.23 -7.08
N ILE A 91 -1.17 -10.07 -7.87
CA ILE A 91 0.30 -10.14 -7.88
C ILE A 91 0.88 -8.81 -8.38
N GLY A 92 0.33 -8.25 -9.45
CA GLY A 92 0.71 -6.92 -9.96
C GLY A 92 0.56 -5.84 -8.89
N ALA A 93 -0.58 -5.81 -8.17
CA ALA A 93 -0.80 -4.90 -7.05
C ALA A 93 0.23 -5.08 -5.93
N GLY A 94 0.64 -6.32 -5.64
CA GLY A 94 1.74 -6.60 -4.72
C GLY A 94 3.07 -6.01 -5.19
N ILE A 95 3.42 -6.19 -6.46
CA ILE A 95 4.64 -5.59 -7.05
C ILE A 95 4.60 -4.07 -6.94
N THR A 96 3.48 -3.44 -7.34
CA THR A 96 3.30 -1.98 -7.25
C THR A 96 3.47 -1.47 -5.82
N ARG A 97 3.04 -2.24 -4.82
CA ARG A 97 3.10 -1.84 -3.42
C ARG A 97 4.51 -1.89 -2.81
N TYR A 98 5.29 -2.94 -3.11
CA TYR A 98 6.58 -3.16 -2.42
C TYR A 98 7.80 -2.72 -3.23
N ILE A 99 7.69 -2.69 -4.56
CA ILE A 99 8.85 -2.52 -5.44
C ILE A 99 8.74 -1.22 -6.24
N SER A 100 7.54 -0.81 -6.64
CA SER A 100 7.36 0.38 -7.45
C SER A 100 7.49 1.67 -6.62
N TYR A 101 7.81 2.74 -7.34
CA TYR A 101 7.80 4.12 -6.86
C TYR A 101 6.86 4.94 -7.74
N GLU A 102 6.23 5.92 -7.13
CA GLU A 102 5.30 6.81 -7.81
C GLU A 102 5.83 8.25 -7.80
N GLY A 103 5.44 9.01 -8.80
CA GLY A 103 5.92 10.36 -9.02
C GLY A 103 5.19 11.05 -10.14
N SER A 104 5.47 12.34 -10.31
CA SER A 104 5.06 13.12 -11.46
C SER A 104 6.23 13.29 -12.43
N MET A 105 5.95 13.17 -13.72
CA MET A 105 6.90 13.48 -14.79
C MET A 105 6.35 14.68 -15.56
N LEU A 106 7.03 15.83 -15.48
CA LEU A 106 6.69 16.95 -16.34
C LEU A 106 7.30 16.71 -17.74
N ILE A 107 6.45 16.70 -18.76
CA ILE A 107 6.85 16.62 -20.16
C ILE A 107 6.19 17.80 -20.88
N ARG A 108 7.01 18.67 -21.49
CA ARG A 108 6.51 19.78 -22.32
C ARG A 108 6.23 19.28 -23.74
N GLU A 109 5.36 19.98 -24.45
CA GLU A 109 5.07 19.65 -25.85
C GLU A 109 6.35 19.68 -26.70
N GLY A 110 6.60 18.61 -27.45
CA GLY A 110 7.80 18.45 -28.27
C GLY A 110 9.05 18.00 -27.51
N GLU A 111 9.00 17.85 -26.18
CA GLU A 111 10.13 17.40 -25.36
C GLU A 111 10.00 15.94 -24.90
N MET A 112 11.13 15.37 -24.45
CA MET A 112 11.19 14.07 -23.78
C MET A 112 11.81 14.27 -22.39
N SER A 113 11.32 13.53 -21.40
CA SER A 113 11.90 13.48 -20.06
C SER A 113 12.13 12.03 -19.63
N ASN A 114 13.23 11.80 -18.91
CA ASN A 114 13.53 10.54 -18.23
C ASN A 114 13.63 10.74 -16.71
N THR A 115 13.18 11.89 -16.19
CA THR A 115 13.28 12.25 -14.77
C THR A 115 11.89 12.40 -14.17
N ILE A 116 11.69 11.86 -12.97
CA ILE A 116 10.45 11.97 -12.21
C ILE A 116 10.71 12.68 -10.88
N ILE A 117 9.69 13.36 -10.38
CA ILE A 117 9.63 13.89 -9.02
C ILE A 117 8.80 12.91 -8.19
N SER A 118 9.40 12.32 -7.15
CA SER A 118 8.70 11.35 -6.31
C SER A 118 7.50 11.97 -5.59
N SER A 119 6.41 11.22 -5.47
CA SER A 119 5.23 11.60 -4.68
C SER A 119 5.38 11.31 -3.18
N ASP A 120 6.45 10.63 -2.78
CA ASP A 120 6.70 10.31 -1.38
C ASP A 120 7.18 11.55 -0.62
N THR A 121 6.61 11.75 0.58
CA THR A 121 7.05 12.82 1.49
C THR A 121 7.98 12.25 2.55
N TYR A 122 9.06 12.97 2.83
CA TYR A 122 10.07 12.57 3.81
C TYR A 122 10.27 13.68 4.84
N LEU A 123 10.34 13.31 6.12
CA LEU A 123 10.98 14.14 7.13
C LEU A 123 12.47 13.98 6.97
N GLN A 124 13.14 15.08 6.63
CA GLN A 124 14.59 15.13 6.49
C GLN A 124 15.14 16.18 7.44
N PHE A 125 16.15 15.83 8.24
CA PHE A 125 16.93 16.80 8.98
C PHE A 125 18.41 16.41 9.00
N LYS A 126 19.26 17.43 9.12
CA LYS A 126 20.71 17.28 9.19
C LYS A 126 21.22 17.96 10.45
N VAL A 127 22.13 17.30 11.16
CA VAL A 127 22.87 17.89 12.28
C VAL A 127 24.34 17.87 11.90
N ASP A 128 24.97 19.05 11.96
CA ASP A 128 26.33 19.27 11.46
C ASP A 128 27.09 20.18 12.43
N ASP A 129 28.32 19.79 12.80
CA ASP A 129 29.27 20.59 13.58
C ASP A 129 30.52 21.02 12.79
N LYS A 130 30.47 20.90 11.46
CA LYS A 130 31.56 21.09 10.48
C LYS A 130 32.64 20.02 10.51
N LYS A 131 32.55 19.00 11.37
CA LYS A 131 33.45 17.82 11.41
C LYS A 131 32.70 16.53 11.10
N MET A 132 31.47 16.40 11.59
CA MET A 132 30.58 15.26 11.48
C MET A 132 29.19 15.74 11.06
N GLN A 133 28.60 15.05 10.07
CA GLN A 133 27.24 15.31 9.64
C GLN A 133 26.39 14.07 9.85
N TYR A 134 25.33 14.21 10.63
CA TYR A 134 24.27 13.23 10.77
C TYR A 134 23.11 13.60 9.85
N THR A 135 22.62 12.63 9.06
CA THR A 135 21.46 12.83 8.17
C THR A 135 20.39 11.82 8.56
N PHE A 136 19.15 12.30 8.70
CA PHE A 136 17.99 11.49 8.98
C PHE A 136 16.95 11.67 7.88
N ASP A 137 16.44 10.56 7.38
CA ASP A 137 15.37 10.51 6.39
C ASP A 137 14.30 9.52 6.84
N LYS A 138 13.06 9.98 6.94
CA LYS A 138 11.92 9.11 7.27
C LYS A 138 10.74 9.43 6.38
N LYS A 139 10.26 8.43 5.63
CA LYS A 139 9.03 8.53 4.86
C LYS A 139 7.84 8.79 5.79
N LEU A 140 7.04 9.79 5.46
CA LEU A 140 5.82 10.15 6.16
C LEU A 140 4.64 10.07 5.18
N TYR A 141 3.44 9.89 5.73
CA TYR A 141 2.19 9.95 4.98
C TYR A 141 1.33 11.07 5.56
N LEU A 142 1.85 12.29 5.52
CA LEU A 142 1.17 13.43 6.12
C LEU A 142 -0.10 13.78 5.34
N ASN A 143 -1.22 13.91 6.03
CA ASN A 143 -2.51 14.22 5.40
C ASN A 143 -3.47 14.95 6.35
N PRO A 144 -4.50 15.63 5.83
CA PRO A 144 -5.44 16.41 6.65
C PRO A 144 -6.29 15.57 7.61
N LEU A 145 -6.49 14.29 7.34
CA LEU A 145 -7.42 13.44 8.08
C LEU A 145 -6.79 12.83 9.34
N TYR A 146 -5.61 12.24 9.21
CA TYR A 146 -4.92 11.59 10.33
C TYR A 146 -3.41 11.50 10.14
N ASN A 147 -2.65 11.89 11.16
CA ASN A 147 -1.19 11.79 11.21
C ASN A 147 -0.74 11.02 12.44
N SER A 148 0.08 9.99 12.24
CA SER A 148 0.70 9.27 13.37
C SER A 148 1.73 10.14 14.08
N LYS A 149 1.62 10.26 15.40
CA LYS A 149 2.64 10.92 16.22
C LYS A 149 3.94 10.13 16.13
N PHE A 150 5.07 10.82 16.02
CA PHE A 150 6.39 10.22 16.06
C PHE A 150 7.32 11.03 16.97
N SER A 151 8.29 10.34 17.55
CA SER A 151 9.40 10.95 18.29
C SER A 151 10.68 10.20 17.90
N TYR A 152 11.76 10.93 17.67
CA TYR A 152 13.06 10.40 17.37
C TYR A 152 14.09 11.01 18.32
N ASN A 153 14.83 10.15 19.00
CA ASN A 153 15.87 10.54 19.95
C ASN A 153 17.21 10.10 19.38
N PHE A 154 18.19 11.01 19.37
CA PHE A 154 19.55 10.67 19.01
C PHE A 154 20.54 11.52 19.80
N ASN A 155 21.74 11.01 19.94
CA ASN A 155 22.86 11.71 20.55
C ASN A 155 23.78 12.20 19.44
N PHE A 156 24.14 13.48 19.48
CA PHE A 156 25.12 14.08 18.60
C PHE A 156 26.17 14.80 19.45
N GLU A 157 27.41 14.30 19.44
CA GLU A 157 28.55 14.85 20.21
C GLU A 157 28.24 15.06 21.71
N GLY A 158 27.57 14.08 22.34
CA GLY A 158 27.20 14.11 23.75
C GLY A 158 25.94 14.92 24.07
N LYS A 159 25.30 15.53 23.06
CA LYS A 159 24.04 16.26 23.21
C LYS A 159 22.87 15.39 22.79
N GLU A 160 21.94 15.18 23.70
CA GLU A 160 20.68 14.51 23.38
C GLU A 160 19.75 15.47 22.63
N ILE A 161 19.29 15.03 21.46
CA ILE A 161 18.35 15.75 20.62
C ILE A 161 17.09 14.91 20.47
N ASN A 162 15.94 15.50 20.82
CA ASN A 162 14.61 14.94 20.61
C ASN A 162 13.92 15.70 19.48
N VAL A 163 13.47 14.97 18.46
CA VAL A 163 12.62 15.49 17.37
C VAL A 163 11.27 14.81 17.49
N SER A 164 10.24 15.60 17.82
CA SER A 164 8.87 15.09 17.99
C SER A 164 7.89 15.80 17.07
N TYR A 165 6.91 15.04 16.59
CA TYR A 165 5.78 15.57 15.83
C TYR A 165 4.96 16.50 16.72
N LYS A 166 4.77 17.73 16.27
CA LYS A 166 3.92 18.72 16.94
C LYS A 166 2.53 18.78 16.32
N ASP A 167 2.45 19.17 15.06
CA ASP A 167 1.18 19.31 14.33
C ASP A 167 1.38 19.23 12.81
N PHE A 168 0.30 18.96 12.08
CA PHE A 168 0.24 19.02 10.62
C PHE A 168 -0.50 20.29 10.22
N ILE A 169 0.18 21.19 9.51
CA ILE A 169 -0.41 22.41 9.00
C ILE A 169 -0.68 22.20 7.49
N PRO A 170 -1.95 22.12 7.07
CA PRO A 170 -2.27 21.99 5.66
C PRO A 170 -1.83 23.24 4.88
N ASN A 171 -1.21 23.06 3.70
CA ASN A 171 -0.82 24.14 2.78
C ASN A 171 0.16 25.19 3.37
N ALA A 172 1.02 24.79 4.31
CA ALA A 172 2.10 25.63 4.84
C ALA A 172 3.32 25.72 3.93
#